data_AF-A0A3C0FSK7-F1
#
_entry.id   AF-A0A3C0FSK7-F1
#
_cell.length_a   1.000
_cell.length_b   1.000
_cell.length_c   1.000
_cell.angle_alpha   90.00
_cell.angle_beta   90.00
_cell.angle_gamma   90.00
#
_symmetry.space_group_name_H-M   'P 1'
#
loop_
_entity.id
_entity.type
_entity.pdbx_description
1 polymer ?
#
loop_
_entity_poly.entity_id
_entity_poly.type
_entity_poly.pdbx_seq_one_letter_code
_entity_poly.pdbx_strand_id
1 'polypeptide(L)'
;HEFAGTIVAVGKDIKRWQEGDRVTVPFVSGCGHCPECHSGNHQVCDHQFQPGFTGWGSFAEYVAIDYADTNLVRLPDEMDFATAASLGCRFATSFRGVIDQG
;
A
#
# COMPACT_ATOMS: atom_id res chain seq x y z
N HIS A 1 -6.01 -6.09 6.43
CA HIS A 1 -5.73 -5.65 5.05
C HIS A 1 -5.77 -4.14 4.89
N GLU A 2 -6.39 -3.41 5.81
CA GLU A 2 -6.27 -1.96 5.93
C GLU A 2 -5.36 -1.63 7.13
N PHE A 3 -4.42 -0.68 6.95
CA PHE A 3 -3.54 -0.20 8.01
C PHE A 3 -2.86 1.11 7.64
N ALA A 4 -2.35 1.79 8.66
CA ALA A 4 -1.43 2.90 8.55
C ALA A 4 -0.47 2.83 9.74
N GLY A 5 0.75 3.33 9.58
CA GLY A 5 1.73 3.29 10.66
C GLY A 5 3.04 3.95 10.27
N THR A 6 4.09 3.59 11.01
CA THR A 6 5.44 4.12 10.84
C THR A 6 6.38 3.01 10.40
N ILE A 7 7.25 3.30 9.45
CA ILE A 7 8.31 2.39 9.03
C ILE A 7 9.30 2.21 10.18
N VAL A 8 9.50 0.97 10.60
CA VAL A 8 10.45 0.61 11.68
C VAL A 8 11.72 -0.06 11.17
N ALA A 9 11.72 -0.53 9.92
CA ALA A 9 12.89 -1.08 9.24
C ALA A 9 12.64 -1.06 7.71
N VAL A 10 13.72 -0.95 6.93
CA VAL A 10 13.67 -1.03 5.46
C VAL A 10 14.66 -2.06 4.94
N GLY A 11 14.31 -2.71 3.83
CA GLY A 11 15.24 -3.59 3.11
C GLY A 11 16.35 -2.78 2.44
N LYS A 12 17.54 -3.39 2.28
CA LYS A 12 18.73 -2.75 1.66
C LYS A 12 18.50 -2.15 0.27
N ASP A 13 17.52 -2.68 -0.47
CA ASP A 13 17.23 -2.30 -1.84
C ASP A 13 16.15 -1.21 -1.94
N ILE A 14 15.51 -0.84 -0.82
CA ILE A 14 14.54 0.25 -0.75
C ILE A 14 15.25 1.60 -0.89
N LYS A 15 14.75 2.48 -1.78
CA LYS A 15 15.39 3.77 -2.09
C LYS A 15 14.55 4.99 -1.75
N ARG A 16 13.23 4.85 -1.63
CA ARG A 16 12.31 5.99 -1.44
C ARG A 16 11.85 6.20 -0.01
N TRP A 17 12.20 5.27 0.88
CA TRP A 17 11.64 5.20 2.23
C TRP A 17 12.71 4.99 3.27
N GLN A 18 12.44 5.48 4.47
CA GLN A 18 13.31 5.36 5.63
C GLN A 18 12.51 5.11 6.91
N GLU A 19 13.19 4.63 7.95
CA GLU A 19 12.61 4.52 9.28
C GLU A 19 12.06 5.87 9.75
N GLY A 20 10.91 5.84 10.44
CA GLY A 20 10.20 7.04 10.90
C GLY A 20 9.17 7.58 9.90
N ASP A 21 9.24 7.20 8.62
CA ASP A 21 8.24 7.64 7.64
C ASP A 21 6.83 7.12 7.98
N ARG A 22 5.83 8.01 7.88
CA ARG A 22 4.42 7.70 8.10
C ARG A 22 3.79 7.25 6.78
N VAL A 23 3.21 6.05 6.77
CA VAL A 23 2.76 5.40 5.55
C VAL A 23 1.43 4.66 5.72
N THR A 24 0.73 4.51 4.59
CA THR A 24 -0.36 3.56 4.36
C THR A 24 -0.07 2.79 3.08
N VAL A 25 -0.89 1.78 2.76
CA VAL A 25 -0.76 0.96 1.55
C VAL A 25 -2.16 0.73 0.95
N PRO A 26 -2.34 0.82 -0.38
CA PRO A 26 -3.50 0.24 -1.03
C PRO A 26 -3.61 -1.25 -0.71
N PHE A 27 -4.81 -1.81 -0.56
CA PHE A 27 -4.94 -3.21 -0.11
C PHE A 27 -4.36 -4.25 -1.09
N VAL A 28 -4.08 -3.83 -2.33
CA VAL A 28 -3.40 -4.61 -3.36
C VAL A 28 -2.01 -4.02 -3.62
N SER A 29 -0.98 -4.85 -3.44
CA SER A 29 0.42 -4.50 -3.65
C SER A 29 0.95 -5.19 -4.90
N GLY A 30 1.30 -4.40 -5.92
CA GLY A 30 1.82 -4.90 -7.19
C GLY A 30 3.32 -5.18 -7.14
N CYS A 31 3.82 -5.95 -8.11
CA CYS A 31 5.26 -6.28 -8.20
C CYS A 31 6.15 -5.13 -8.69
N GLY A 32 5.56 -4.07 -9.24
CA GLY A 32 6.27 -2.87 -9.70
C GLY A 32 7.02 -3.01 -11.02
N HIS A 33 7.03 -4.18 -11.66
CA HIS A 33 7.82 -4.44 -12.87
C HIS A 33 7.06 -5.09 -14.04
N CYS A 34 5.80 -5.53 -13.85
CA CYS A 34 5.00 -6.12 -14.93
C CYS A 34 4.27 -5.04 -15.75
N PRO A 35 3.74 -5.35 -16.96
CA PRO A 35 3.04 -4.38 -17.79
C PRO A 35 1.88 -3.67 -17.09
N GLU A 36 1.13 -4.39 -16.25
CA GLU A 36 0.04 -3.81 -15.45
C GLU A 36 0.59 -2.81 -14.42
N CYS A 37 1.69 -3.14 -13.74
CA CYS A 37 2.32 -2.20 -12.82
C CYS A 37 2.84 -0.95 -13.52
N HIS A 38 3.47 -1.10 -14.69
CA HIS A 38 3.98 0.03 -15.47
C HIS A 38 2.88 0.93 -16.03
N SER A 39 1.68 0.38 -16.29
CA SER A 39 0.52 1.15 -16.72
C SER A 39 -0.28 1.76 -15.56
N GLY A 40 0.17 1.60 -14.31
CA GLY A 40 -0.51 2.08 -13.11
C GLY A 40 -1.67 1.19 -12.64
N ASN A 41 -1.84 0.02 -13.25
CA ASN A 41 -2.91 -0.93 -12.95
C ASN A 41 -2.47 -2.02 -11.96
N HIS A 42 -1.94 -1.59 -10.81
CA HIS A 42 -1.44 -2.51 -9.78
C HIS A 42 -2.51 -3.49 -9.28
N GLN A 43 -3.79 -3.09 -9.33
CA GLN A 43 -4.94 -3.87 -8.88
C GLN A 43 -5.24 -5.14 -9.70
N VAL A 44 -4.63 -5.27 -10.88
CA VAL A 44 -4.73 -6.46 -11.75
C VAL A 44 -3.36 -7.07 -12.05
N CYS A 45 -2.37 -6.77 -11.20
CA CYS A 45 -1.03 -7.35 -11.36
C CYS A 45 -1.07 -8.86 -11.10
N ASP A 46 -0.61 -9.66 -12.07
CA ASP A 46 -0.54 -11.13 -11.96
C ASP A 46 0.37 -11.64 -10.83
N HIS A 47 1.28 -10.78 -10.35
CA HIS A 47 2.24 -11.06 -9.29
C HIS A 47 1.96 -10.23 -8.04
N GLN A 48 0.73 -9.75 -7.86
CA GLN A 48 0.36 -8.98 -6.68
C GLN A 48 0.30 -9.85 -5.42
N PHE A 49 0.46 -9.21 -4.27
CA PHE A 49 0.03 -9.75 -2.99
C PHE A 49 -0.89 -8.77 -2.27
N GLN A 50 -1.65 -9.28 -1.31
CA GLN A 50 -2.64 -8.52 -0.57
C GLN A 50 -2.43 -8.79 0.93
N PRO A 51 -1.93 -7.81 1.71
CA PRO A 51 -1.76 -7.97 3.15
C PRO A 51 -3.07 -8.37 3.81
N GLY A 52 -3.11 -9.51 4.52
CA GLY A 52 -4.30 -10.03 5.18
C GLY A 52 -5.29 -10.78 4.27
N PHE A 53 -4.91 -11.09 3.04
CA PHE A 53 -5.62 -12.04 2.18
C PHE A 53 -4.68 -13.13 1.67
N THR A 54 -3.71 -12.76 0.83
CA THR A 54 -2.71 -13.68 0.26
C THR A 54 -1.35 -13.59 0.96
N GLY A 55 -1.19 -12.62 1.87
CA GLY A 55 -0.04 -12.49 2.77
C GLY A 55 -0.48 -12.17 4.20
N TRP A 56 0.49 -12.06 5.11
CA TRP A 56 0.22 -11.67 6.50
C TRP A 56 -0.42 -10.28 6.59
N GLY A 57 -1.37 -10.14 7.51
CA GLY A 57 -2.20 -8.95 7.65
C GLY A 57 -1.74 -8.00 8.75
N SER A 58 -2.53 -6.95 8.93
CA SER A 58 -2.28 -5.85 9.85
C SER A 58 -2.90 -5.99 11.23
N PHE A 59 -3.53 -7.12 11.55
CA PHE A 59 -3.95 -7.44 12.92
C PHE A 59 -2.78 -8.02 13.71
N ALA A 60 -1.70 -7.25 13.73
CA ALA A 60 -0.41 -7.54 14.35
C ALA A 60 0.30 -6.21 14.58
N GLU A 61 1.33 -6.20 15.42
CA GLU A 61 2.15 -5.00 15.66
C GLU A 61 3.02 -4.64 14.45
N TYR A 62 3.31 -5.61 13.59
CA TYR A 62 4.13 -5.43 12.39
C TYR A 62 3.52 -6.15 11.19
N VAL A 63 3.71 -5.57 10.01
CA VAL A 63 3.36 -6.17 8.72
C VAL A 63 4.48 -5.89 7.72
N ALA A 64 4.93 -6.91 7.01
CA ALA A 64 5.93 -6.78 5.95
C ALA A 64 5.25 -6.42 4.62
N ILE A 65 5.83 -5.48 3.89
CA ILE A 65 5.32 -5.02 2.59
C ILE A 65 6.43 -5.15 1.56
N ASP A 66 6.23 -6.05 0.60
CA ASP A 66 7.13 -6.22 -0.53
C ASP A 66 6.96 -5.07 -1.54
N TYR A 67 8.04 -4.81 -2.28
CA TYR A 67 8.09 -3.74 -3.29
C TYR A 67 7.64 -2.38 -2.74
N ALA A 68 8.11 -2.02 -1.53
CA ALA A 68 7.67 -0.82 -0.81
C ALA A 68 7.81 0.48 -1.61
N ASP A 69 8.85 0.61 -2.46
CA ASP A 69 9.03 1.75 -3.37
C ASP A 69 7.86 1.93 -4.36
N THR A 70 7.12 0.87 -4.67
CA THR A 70 5.93 0.87 -5.52
C THR A 70 4.63 1.02 -4.72
N ASN A 71 4.55 0.40 -3.55
CA ASN A 71 3.27 0.17 -2.86
C ASN A 71 2.99 1.12 -1.68
N LEU A 72 4.02 1.64 -1.01
CA LEU A 72 3.79 2.55 0.12
C LEU A 72 3.30 3.92 -0.36
N VAL A 73 2.41 4.52 0.42
CA VAL A 73 1.89 5.87 0.22
C VAL A 73 2.21 6.69 1.46
N ARG A 74 2.87 7.84 1.27
CA ARG A 74 3.24 8.76 2.34
C ARG A 74 1.99 9.41 2.93
N LEU A 75 1.95 9.51 4.25
CA LEU A 75 0.90 10.23 4.97
C LEU A 75 1.35 11.65 5.32
N PRO A 76 0.50 12.67 5.13
CA PRO A 76 0.72 14.01 5.69
C PRO A 76 0.76 13.96 7.22
N ASP A 77 1.55 14.83 7.85
CA ASP A 77 1.73 14.87 9.30
C ASP A 77 0.42 15.12 10.06
N GLU A 78 -0.50 15.88 9.46
CA GLU A 78 -1.81 16.23 10.01
C GLU A 78 -2.84 15.08 9.97
N MET A 79 -2.61 14.03 9.17
CA MET A 79 -3.57 12.93 9.03
C MET A 79 -3.34 11.88 10.10
N ASP A 80 -4.36 11.55 10.90
CA ASP A 80 -4.25 10.47 11.89
C ASP A 80 -4.23 9.07 11.24
N PHE A 81 -3.69 8.08 11.95
CA PHE A 81 -3.54 6.72 11.41
C PHE A 81 -4.88 5.97 11.26
N ALA A 82 -5.87 6.22 12.12
CA ALA A 82 -7.15 5.53 12.02
C ALA A 82 -7.91 5.95 10.75
N THR A 83 -7.90 7.26 10.47
CA THR A 83 -8.40 7.87 9.25
C THR A 83 -7.64 7.31 8.04
N ALA A 84 -6.30 7.36 8.06
CA ALA A 84 -5.47 6.87 6.96
C ALA A 84 -5.69 5.38 6.66
N ALA A 85 -5.86 4.54 7.68
CA ALA A 85 -6.11 3.11 7.51
C ALA A 85 -7.42 2.86 6.75
N SER A 86 -8.44 3.71 6.93
CA SER A 86 -9.75 3.56 6.26
C SER A 86 -9.74 3.87 4.75
N LEU A 87 -8.65 4.42 4.22
CA LEU A 87 -8.54 4.85 2.82
C LEU A 87 -8.07 3.73 1.88
N GLY A 88 -7.36 2.73 2.39
CA GLY A 88 -6.60 1.77 1.57
C GLY A 88 -7.46 0.84 0.69
N CYS A 89 -8.68 0.51 1.10
CA CYS A 89 -9.59 -0.33 0.33
C CYS A 89 -10.81 0.44 -0.15
N ARG A 90 -11.64 0.92 0.79
CA ARG A 90 -12.98 1.45 0.48
C ARG A 90 -12.92 2.70 -0.39
N PHE A 91 -12.04 3.64 -0.04
CA PHE A 91 -11.88 4.88 -0.78
C PHE A 91 -11.25 4.65 -2.15
N ALA A 92 -10.14 3.92 -2.22
CA ALA A 92 -9.46 3.64 -3.49
C ALA A 92 -10.39 2.94 -4.50
N THR A 93 -11.18 1.97 -4.03
CA THR A 93 -12.14 1.23 -4.87
C THR A 93 -13.25 2.15 -5.40
N SER A 94 -13.88 2.94 -4.52
CA SER A 94 -14.96 3.84 -4.94
C SER A 94 -14.47 4.95 -5.85
N PHE A 95 -13.30 5.53 -5.57
CA PHE A 95 -12.69 6.58 -6.38
C PHE A 95 -12.47 6.11 -7.83
N ARG A 96 -11.82 4.95 -8.02
CA ARG A 96 -11.63 4.38 -9.37
C ARG A 96 -12.97 4.13 -10.07
N GLY A 97 -13.95 3.59 -9.33
CA GLY A 97 -15.30 3.34 -9.87
C GLY A 97 -15.98 4.59 -10.43
N VAL A 98 -15.74 5.76 -9.82
CA VAL A 98 -16.33 7.03 -10.25
C VAL A 98 -15.50 7.73 -11.32
N ILE A 99 -14.16 7.75 -11.17
CA ILE A 99 -13.28 8.57 -12.01
C ILE A 99 -12.89 7.86 -13.30
N ASP A 100 -12.62 6.56 -13.24
CA ASP A 100 -12.06 5.81 -14.38
C ASP A 100 -13.07 4.90 -15.06
N GLN A 101 -14.18 4.55 -14.40
CA GLN A 101 -15.18 3.60 -14.88
C GLN A 101 -16.61 4.16 -14.93
N GLY A 102 -16.80 5.40 -14.46
CA GLY A 102 -18.09 6.10 -14.41
C GLY A 102 -18.46 6.80 -15.71
#